data_AF-A0A953IX58-F1
#
_entry.id   AF-A0A953IX58-F1
#
_cell.length_a   1.000
_cell.length_b   1.000
_cell.length_c   1.000
_cell.angle_alpha   90.00
_cell.angle_beta   90.00
_cell.angle_gamma   90.00
#
_symmetry.space_group_name_H-M   'P 1'
#
loop_
_entity.id
_entity.type
_entity.pdbx_description
1 polymer ?
#
loop_
_entity_poly.entity_id
_entity_poly.type
_entity_poly.pdbx_seq_one_letter_code
_entity_poly.pdbx_strand_id
1 'polypeptide(L)' 'IDALAARLIGLGTQRLSLVGGLAQPMQPWLSRNIQAHLVPPAGDALDGALQLARGDAELIAA' A
#
# COMPACT_ATOMS: atom_id res chain seq x y z
N ILE A 1 -2.29 10.24 9.86
CA ILE A 1 -1.67 9.22 8.99
C ILE A 1 -0.28 8.82 9.50
N ASP A 2 0.58 9.76 9.89
CA ASP A 2 1.94 9.46 10.38
C ASP A 2 1.98 8.44 11.53
N ALA A 3 1.17 8.64 12.58
CA ALA A 3 1.09 7.70 13.71
C ALA A 3 0.62 6.28 13.30
N LEU A 4 -0.28 6.18 12.31
CA LEU A 4 -0.73 4.90 11.78
C LEU A 4 0.40 4.21 11.01
N ALA A 5 1.11 4.95 10.16
CA ALA A 5 2.26 4.44 9.43
C ALA A 5 3.36 3.95 10.40
N ALA A 6 3.64 4.73 11.46
CA ALA A 6 4.58 4.33 12.50
C ALA A 6 4.15 3.03 13.21
N ARG A 7 2.86 2.85 13.46
CA ARG A 7 2.35 1.62 14.06
C ARG A 7 2.54 0.41 13.13
N LEU A 8 2.27 0.54 11.83
CA LEU A 8 2.48 -0.53 10.86
C LEU A 8 3.97 -0.94 10.79
N ILE A 9 4.88 0.04 10.78
CA ILE A 9 6.32 -0.23 10.83
C ILE A 9 6.69 -0.95 12.13
N GLY A 10 6.14 -0.52 13.28
CA GLY A 10 6.34 -1.18 14.56
C GLY A 10 5.81 -2.62 14.63
N LEU A 11 4.92 -3.02 13.70
CA LEU A 11 4.45 -4.40 13.53
C LEU A 11 5.30 -5.22 12.55
N GLY A 12 6.37 -4.64 12.00
CA GLY A 12 7.33 -5.31 11.10
C GLY A 12 7.17 -4.95 9.63
N THR A 13 6.26 -4.03 9.26
CA THR A 13 6.11 -3.62 7.86
C THR A 13 7.33 -2.81 7.39
N GLN A 14 8.01 -3.29 6.35
CA GLN A 14 9.21 -2.63 5.81
C GLN A 14 8.91 -1.65 4.67
N ARG A 15 7.80 -1.85 3.95
CA ARG A 15 7.42 -1.08 2.76
C ARG A 15 5.98 -0.60 2.92
N LEU A 16 5.78 0.70 2.73
CA LEU A 16 4.46 1.33 2.80
C LEU A 16 4.16 2.04 1.48
N SER A 17 2.90 2.02 1.05
CA SER A 17 2.42 2.81 -0.07
C SER A 17 1.25 3.67 0.37
N LEU A 18 1.25 4.93 -0.08
CA LEU A 18 0.14 5.86 0.11
C LEU A 18 -0.64 5.93 -1.20
N VAL A 19 -1.93 5.62 -1.13
CA VAL A 19 -2.83 5.50 -2.29
C VAL A 19 -4.00 6.48 -2.18
N GLY A 20 -4.60 6.83 -3.32
CA GLY A 20 -5.70 7.79 -3.42
C GLY A 20 -5.25 9.21 -3.83
N GLY A 21 -6.21 10.07 -4.17
CA GLY A 21 -5.93 11.38 -4.77
C GLY A 21 -5.15 12.37 -3.91
N LEU A 22 -5.13 12.15 -2.59
CA LEU A 22 -4.35 12.98 -1.65
C LEU A 22 -2.94 12.43 -1.40
N ALA A 23 -2.55 11.32 -2.03
CA ALA A 23 -1.33 10.63 -1.64
C ALA A 23 -0.08 11.49 -1.82
N GLN A 24 0.15 12.01 -3.03
CA GLN A 24 1.29 12.88 -3.34
C GLN A 24 1.33 14.17 -2.49
N PRO A 25 0.26 14.99 -2.42
CA PRO A 25 0.33 16.24 -1.66
C PRO A 25 0.51 16.03 -0.14
N MET A 26 0.20 14.84 0.38
CA MET A 26 0.39 14.51 1.79
C MET A 26 1.82 14.08 2.14
N GLN A 27 2.61 13.55 1.20
CA GLN A 27 3.94 13.02 1.50
C GLN A 27 4.89 14.01 2.19
N PRO A 28 4.97 15.30 1.81
CA PRO A 28 5.87 16.26 2.47
C PRO A 28 5.59 16.49 3.95
N TRP A 29 4.37 16.16 4.41
CA TRP A 29 3.92 16.35 5.79
C TRP A 29 4.14 15.13 6.69
N LEU A 30 4.60 14.01 6.12
CA LEU A 30 4.97 12.83 6.90
C LEU A 30 6.36 13.00 7.51
N SER A 31 6.62 12.34 8.63
CA SER A 31 7.95 12.37 9.24
C SER A 31 8.98 11.69 8.33
N ARG A 32 10.25 12.12 8.43
CA ARG A 32 11.34 11.55 7.62
C ARG A 32 11.49 10.03 7.77
N ASN A 33 11.22 9.52 8.97
CA ASN A 33 11.20 8.07 9.21
C ASN A 33 10.16 7.39 8.32
N ILE A 34 8.91 7.87 8.28
CA ILE A 34 7.87 7.30 7.42
C ILE A 34 8.20 7.47 5.94
N GLN A 35 8.70 8.65 5.54
CA GLN A 35 9.08 8.90 4.14
C GLN A 35 10.11 7.87 3.63
N ALA A 36 11.06 7.44 4.46
CA ALA A 36 12.06 6.44 4.09
C ALA A 36 11.48 5.04 3.81
N HIS A 37 10.26 4.74 4.29
CA HIS A 37 9.56 3.49 4.02
C HIS A 37 8.58 3.57 2.84
N LEU A 38 8.34 4.77 2.29
CA LEU A 38 7.39 4.95 1.20
C LEU A 38 7.95 4.36 -0.10
N VAL A 39 7.15 3.52 -0.75
CA VAL A 39 7.39 2.99 -2.09
C VAL A 39 6.17 3.27 -2.98
N PRO A 40 6.36 3.38 -4.31
CA PRO A 40 5.23 3.45 -5.23
C PRO A 40 4.26 2.27 -5.02
N PRO A 41 2.94 2.49 -5.13
CA PRO A 41 1.97 1.40 -5.14
C PRO A 41 2.32 0.41 -6.27
N ALA A 42 2.18 -0.89 -6.01
CA ALA A 42 2.45 -1.93 -7.00
C ALA A 42 1.43 -1.94 -8.15
N GLY A 43 0.24 -1.39 -7.91
CA GLY A 43 -0.87 -1.26 -8.83
C GLY A 43 -2.00 -0.50 -8.14
N ASP A 44 -3.12 -0.34 -8.83
CA ASP A 44 -4.32 0.27 -8.26
C ASP A 44 -5.32 -0.77 -7.70
N ALA A 45 -6.50 -0.30 -7.29
CA ALA A 45 -7.54 -1.16 -6.76
C ALA A 45 -8.13 -2.12 -7.81
N LEU A 46 -8.19 -1.69 -9.08
CA LEU A 46 -8.67 -2.52 -10.19
C LEU A 46 -7.66 -3.64 -10.49
N ASP A 47 -6.37 -3.33 -10.50
CA ASP A 47 -5.30 -4.32 -10.65
C ASP A 47 -5.41 -5.41 -9.58
N GLY A 48 -5.64 -5.02 -8.32
CA GLY A 48 -5.84 -5.95 -7.21
C GLY A 48 -7.10 -6.82 -7.38
N ALA A 49 -8.21 -6.22 -7.83
CA ALA A 49 -9.46 -6.95 -8.08
C ALA A 49 -9.30 -8.00 -9.19
N LEU A 50 -8.58 -7.65 -10.27
CA LEU A 50 -8.28 -8.59 -11.35
C LEU A 50 -7.40 -9.76 -10.88
N GLN A 51 -6.43 -9.50 -10.00
CA GLN A 51 -5.59 -10.57 -9.43
C GLN A 51 -6.43 -11.54 -8.58
N LEU A 52 -7.33 -11.02 -7.74
CA LEU A 52 -8.24 -11.85 -6.94
C LEU A 52 -9.16 -12.70 -7.84
N ALA A 53 -9.80 -12.09 -8.83
CA ALA A 53 -10.69 -12.80 -9.74
C ALA A 53 -9.99 -13.92 -10.53
N ARG A 54 -8.72 -13.72 -10.89
CA ARG A 54 -7.90 -14.77 -11.54
C ARG A 54 -7.61 -15.92 -10.59
N GLY A 55 -7.20 -15.64 -9.35
CA GLY A 55 -6.94 -16.67 -8.35
C GLY A 55 -8.19 -17.52 -8.04
N ASP A 56 -9.35 -16.88 -7.93
CA ASP A 56 -10.62 -17.58 -7.74
C ASP A 56 -10.99 -18.44 -8.96
N ALA A 57 -10.80 -17.92 -10.18
CA ALA A 57 -11.06 -18.67 -11.40
C ALA A 57 -10.15 -19.90 -11.54
N GLU A 58 -8.87 -19.77 -11.17
CA GLU A 58 -7.90 -20.88 -11.16
C GLU A 58 -8.27 -21.95 -10.12
N LEU A 59 -8.75 -21.54 -8.94
CA LEU A 59 -9.22 -22.47 -7.91
C LEU A 59 -10.47 -23.26 -8.34
N ILE A 60 -11.39 -22.61 -9.07
CA ILE A 60 -12.61 -23.26 -9.60
C ILE A 60 -12.27 -24.23 -10.74
N ALA A 61 -11.21 -23.96 -11.50
CA ALA A 61 -10.78 -24.79 -12.63
C ALA A 61 -9.94 -26.01 -12.23
N ALA A 62 -9.50 -26.11 -10.97
CA ALA A 62 -8.69 -27.19 -10.40
C ALA A 62 -9.54 -28.29 -9.75
#